data_AF-A0A0N4UEL9-F1
#
_entry.id   AF-A0A0N4UEL9-F1
#
_cell.length_a   1.000
_cell.length_b   1.000
_cell.length_c   1.000
_cell.angle_alpha   90.00
_cell.angle_beta   90.00
_cell.angle_gamma   90.00
#
_symmetry.space_group_name_H-M   'P 1'
#
loop_
_entity.id
_entity.type
_entity.pdbx_description
1 polymer ?
#
loop_
_entity_poly.entity_id
_entity_poly.type
_entity_poly.pdbx_seq_one_letter_code
_entity_poly.pdbx_strand_id
1 'polypeptide(L)'
;MSDIQEKSANGGPDVAANSPTSLQNEASIGDIPAADADADKECEVQKVAKSEEKPQEASKDPRENAIAWLNSLLPNAVHKVNYHLLDWAQHLAVEDEGKRRPLPGKNDSVTKNQFLGFLRDGVLLANLANRLQPGTVETIHEDDKARTKENQASNINSFINFVKDKVGLADDQIFTIEDLLEKGKAGYQSVFNTLLQLGLKTQALFEQKGIDVDQLVQVASQVTQTNLIQTILNFFRRARPAQVGFFALIASIFFI
;
A
#
# COMPACT_ATOMS: atom_id res chain seq x y z
N MET A 1 -47.39 -30.74 -28.27
CA MET A 1 -47.15 -29.27 -28.27
C MET A 1 -45.88 -29.03 -27.49
N SER A 2 -44.81 -28.41 -27.94
CA SER A 2 -44.20 -28.21 -29.25
C SER A 2 -42.74 -27.89 -28.90
N ASP A 3 -41.81 -28.71 -29.38
CA ASP A 3 -40.38 -28.44 -29.34
C ASP A 3 -40.04 -27.31 -30.33
N ILE A 4 -39.21 -26.33 -29.93
CA ILE A 4 -38.41 -25.55 -30.88
C ILE A 4 -37.00 -25.39 -30.30
N GLN A 5 -36.07 -25.96 -31.07
CA GLN A 5 -34.62 -26.01 -30.97
C GLN A 5 -34.03 -25.06 -32.03
N GLU A 6 -32.70 -24.89 -32.02
CA GLU A 6 -31.80 -24.26 -33.01
C GLU A 6 -31.42 -22.77 -32.79
N LYS A 7 -30.14 -22.41 -32.59
CA LYS A 7 -28.86 -22.64 -33.32
C LYS A 7 -28.65 -21.63 -34.45
N SER A 8 -27.62 -20.79 -34.34
CA SER A 8 -26.63 -20.59 -35.42
C SER A 8 -25.48 -19.68 -35.03
N ALA A 9 -24.30 -20.06 -35.53
CA ALA A 9 -23.00 -19.44 -35.37
C ALA A 9 -22.64 -18.55 -36.57
N ASN A 10 -21.69 -17.63 -36.37
CA ASN A 10 -20.91 -16.94 -37.40
C ASN A 10 -19.56 -16.55 -36.73
N GLY A 11 -18.34 -16.85 -37.18
CA GLY A 11 -17.79 -16.96 -38.53
C GLY A 11 -17.02 -15.65 -38.84
N GLY A 12 -15.73 -15.53 -38.50
CA GLY A 12 -14.64 -15.50 -39.50
C GLY A 12 -13.87 -14.16 -39.54
N PRO A 13 -12.66 -14.07 -40.15
CA PRO A 13 -11.44 -13.54 -39.50
C PRO A 13 -10.66 -12.42 -40.25
N ASP A 14 -9.43 -12.13 -39.74
CA ASP A 14 -8.23 -11.51 -40.36
C ASP A 14 -8.15 -9.99 -40.64
N VAL A 15 -7.19 -9.30 -39.98
CA VAL A 15 -6.38 -8.18 -40.57
C VAL A 15 -4.99 -8.11 -39.91
N ALA A 16 -4.00 -7.70 -40.71
CA ALA A 16 -2.55 -7.89 -40.63
C ALA A 16 -1.70 -6.81 -39.91
N ALA A 17 -0.46 -7.22 -39.62
CA ALA A 17 0.85 -6.54 -39.80
C ALA A 17 1.12 -5.10 -39.28
N ASN A 18 2.16 -4.93 -38.45
CA ASN A 18 3.40 -4.22 -38.82
C ASN A 18 4.49 -4.21 -37.70
N SER A 19 5.75 -4.28 -38.15
CA SER A 19 7.02 -4.42 -37.38
C SER A 19 7.66 -3.08 -36.97
N PRO A 20 8.69 -3.06 -36.09
CA PRO A 20 9.26 -1.83 -35.50
C PRO A 20 10.49 -1.26 -36.25
N THR A 21 10.71 0.05 -36.12
CA THR A 21 11.82 0.82 -36.73
C THR A 21 12.86 1.26 -35.68
N SER A 22 14.14 1.10 -36.03
CA SER A 22 15.35 1.60 -35.38
C SER A 22 15.77 2.94 -36.00
N LEU A 23 16.20 3.93 -35.20
CA LEU A 23 17.04 5.04 -35.66
C LEU A 23 18.07 5.45 -34.60
N GLN A 24 19.31 5.53 -35.07
CA GLN A 24 20.54 5.96 -34.41
C GLN A 24 20.55 7.48 -34.18
N ASN A 25 21.31 7.93 -33.19
CA ASN A 25 21.92 9.27 -33.18
C ASN A 25 23.24 9.22 -32.40
N GLU A 26 24.35 9.23 -33.14
CA GLU A 26 25.67 9.65 -32.63
C GLU A 26 25.91 11.09 -33.09
N ALA A 27 26.33 11.96 -32.17
CA ALA A 27 26.85 13.29 -32.49
C ALA A 27 28.13 13.52 -31.67
N SER A 28 29.19 13.73 -32.43
CA SER A 28 30.58 14.02 -32.05
C SER A 28 30.76 15.46 -31.58
N ILE A 29 31.49 15.66 -30.47
CA ILE A 29 32.24 16.86 -30.06
C ILE A 29 33.39 16.29 -29.19
N GLY A 30 34.68 16.49 -29.38
CA GLY A 30 35.49 17.51 -30.04
C GLY A 30 36.69 17.77 -29.10
N ASP A 31 37.89 17.35 -29.51
CA ASP A 31 39.18 17.46 -28.79
C ASP A 31 39.56 18.90 -28.40
N ILE A 32 40.08 19.10 -27.18
CA ILE A 32 41.02 20.18 -26.83
C ILE A 32 42.04 19.63 -25.79
N PRO A 33 43.37 19.75 -26.02
CA PRO A 33 44.40 19.16 -25.17
C PRO A 33 45.06 20.13 -24.15
N ALA A 34 45.54 19.53 -23.06
CA ALA A 34 46.71 19.81 -22.21
C ALA A 34 47.19 21.26 -21.91
N ALA A 35 47.22 21.60 -20.61
CA ALA A 35 48.24 22.46 -20.01
C ALA A 35 48.47 22.06 -18.53
N ASP A 36 49.74 21.82 -18.19
CA ASP A 36 50.31 21.54 -16.87
C ASP A 36 50.05 22.65 -15.83
N ALA A 37 49.82 22.25 -14.58
CA ALA A 37 50.33 22.93 -13.38
C ALA A 37 50.10 22.08 -12.12
N ASP A 38 51.18 21.53 -11.56
CA ASP A 38 51.28 21.00 -10.20
C ASP A 38 50.88 22.05 -9.15
N ALA A 39 50.06 21.65 -8.17
CA ALA A 39 50.15 22.13 -6.78
C ALA A 39 49.22 21.32 -5.86
N ASP A 40 49.84 20.77 -4.83
CA ASP A 40 49.27 20.10 -3.67
C ASP A 40 48.05 20.80 -3.05
N LYS A 41 46.99 20.04 -2.74
CA LYS A 41 46.41 19.94 -1.37
C LYS A 41 45.09 19.16 -1.35
N GLU A 42 45.14 18.11 -0.54
CA GLU A 42 44.11 17.65 0.40
C GLU A 42 42.67 17.48 -0.14
N CYS A 43 42.40 16.20 -0.37
CA CYS A 43 41.10 15.55 -0.28
C CYS A 43 40.19 16.09 0.83
N GLU A 44 38.90 15.90 0.55
CA GLU A 44 37.81 15.84 1.53
C GLU A 44 37.15 17.18 1.89
N VAL A 45 36.48 17.73 0.87
CA VAL A 45 35.30 18.56 1.06
C VAL A 45 34.24 17.73 1.81
N GLN A 46 34.29 17.82 3.13
CA GLN A 46 33.16 17.58 4.01
C GLN A 46 32.04 18.53 3.59
N LYS A 47 31.19 18.07 2.65
CA LYS A 47 29.85 18.60 2.50
C LYS A 47 29.05 18.08 3.69
N VAL A 48 29.24 18.75 4.82
CA VAL A 48 28.38 18.65 6.00
C VAL A 48 26.98 18.89 5.48
N ALA A 49 26.25 17.78 5.31
CA ALA A 49 24.85 17.78 4.97
C ALA A 49 24.16 18.54 6.09
N LYS A 50 23.86 19.80 5.78
CA LYS A 50 22.98 20.69 6.52
C LYS A 50 21.75 19.86 6.88
N SER A 51 21.71 19.40 8.13
CA SER A 51 20.52 18.94 8.81
C SER A 51 19.60 20.15 8.94
N GLU A 52 18.96 20.50 7.82
CA GLU A 52 17.74 21.27 7.84
C GLU A 52 16.71 20.35 8.51
N GLU A 53 16.46 20.62 9.78
CA GLU A 53 15.21 20.31 10.45
C GLU A 53 14.06 20.71 9.50
N LYS A 54 13.59 19.74 8.71
CA LYS A 54 12.32 19.90 8.02
C LYS A 54 11.30 20.06 9.15
N PRO A 55 10.54 21.17 9.21
CA PRO A 55 9.53 21.35 10.22
C PRO A 55 8.68 20.08 10.25
N GLN A 56 8.50 19.47 11.41
CA GLN A 56 7.53 18.39 11.57
C GLN A 56 6.18 18.94 11.07
N GLU A 57 5.84 18.63 9.81
CA GLU A 57 4.53 18.94 9.26
C GLU A 57 3.54 18.23 10.18
N ALA A 58 2.78 19.03 10.94
CA ALA A 58 1.85 18.59 11.96
C ALA A 58 1.16 17.30 11.51
N SER A 59 1.31 16.24 12.31
CA SER A 59 0.72 14.93 12.05
C SER A 59 -0.75 15.12 11.69
N LYS A 60 -1.09 14.99 10.42
CA LYS A 60 -2.45 15.22 9.92
C LYS A 60 -3.37 14.18 10.57
N ASP A 61 -4.48 14.59 11.17
CA ASP A 61 -5.41 13.64 11.78
C ASP A 61 -6.09 12.82 10.66
N PRO A 62 -6.04 11.47 10.69
CA PRO A 62 -6.77 10.62 9.73
C PRO A 62 -8.27 10.91 9.65
N ARG A 63 -8.89 11.45 10.71
CA ARG A 63 -10.30 11.86 10.75
C ARG A 63 -10.58 13.05 9.85
N GLU A 64 -9.63 13.96 9.71
CA GLU A 64 -9.76 15.17 8.88
C GLU A 64 -9.33 14.91 7.44
N ASN A 65 -8.19 14.24 7.26
CA ASN A 65 -7.66 13.94 5.94
C ASN A 65 -6.88 12.61 5.91
N ALA A 66 -7.65 11.54 5.76
CA ALA A 66 -7.15 10.17 5.64
C ALA A 66 -6.02 10.01 4.61
N ILE A 67 -6.16 10.59 3.41
CA ILE A 67 -5.19 10.43 2.32
C ILE A 67 -3.87 11.15 2.67
N ALA A 68 -3.96 12.38 3.18
CA ALA A 68 -2.78 13.15 3.55
C ALA A 68 -2.06 12.56 4.76
N TRP A 69 -2.80 12.03 5.74
CA TRP A 69 -2.25 11.25 6.84
C TRP A 69 -1.55 9.99 6.31
N LEU A 70 -2.22 9.18 5.49
CA LEU A 70 -1.66 7.96 4.93
C LEU A 70 -0.36 8.20 4.15
N ASN A 71 -0.29 9.30 3.39
CA ASN A 71 0.90 9.69 2.63
C ASN A 71 2.05 10.20 3.50
N SER A 72 1.78 10.59 4.74
CA SER A 72 2.80 10.98 5.73
C SER A 72 3.49 9.77 6.38
N LEU A 73 2.88 8.60 6.30
CA LEU A 73 3.36 7.39 6.96
C LEU A 73 4.49 6.71 6.18
N LEU A 74 5.43 6.11 6.92
CA LEU A 74 6.41 5.19 6.33
C LEU A 74 5.71 3.97 5.71
N PRO A 75 6.25 3.37 4.63
CA PRO A 75 5.62 2.21 3.98
C PRO A 75 5.27 1.06 4.95
N ASN A 76 6.14 0.75 5.89
CA ASN A 76 5.88 -0.29 6.90
C ASN A 76 4.71 0.07 7.83
N ALA A 77 4.56 1.36 8.17
CA ALA A 77 3.44 1.84 8.98
C ALA A 77 2.13 1.74 8.19
N VAL A 78 2.14 2.12 6.90
CA VAL A 78 1.01 1.92 5.98
C VAL A 78 0.59 0.44 5.95
N HIS A 79 1.55 -0.48 5.92
CA HIS A 79 1.23 -1.91 5.88
C HIS A 79 0.54 -2.41 7.15
N LYS A 80 0.96 -1.89 8.31
CA LYS A 80 0.29 -2.19 9.58
C LYS A 80 -1.13 -1.61 9.62
N VAL A 81 -1.29 -0.35 9.25
CA VAL A 81 -2.60 0.31 9.17
C VAL A 81 -3.55 -0.45 8.23
N ASN A 82 -3.06 -0.90 7.07
CA ASN A 82 -3.84 -1.71 6.14
C ASN A 82 -4.37 -2.99 6.79
N TYR A 83 -3.55 -3.69 7.56
CA TYR A 83 -3.97 -4.90 8.25
C TYR A 83 -5.12 -4.59 9.22
N HIS A 84 -4.96 -3.59 10.09
CA HIS A 84 -5.99 -3.22 11.07
C HIS A 84 -7.30 -2.74 10.42
N LEU A 85 -7.22 -2.06 9.28
CA LEU A 85 -8.41 -1.65 8.53
C LEU A 85 -9.15 -2.87 7.95
N LEU A 86 -8.45 -3.84 7.37
CA LEU A 86 -9.07 -5.09 6.89
C LEU A 86 -9.59 -5.94 8.04
N ASP A 87 -8.85 -5.99 9.14
CA ASP A 87 -9.21 -6.73 10.34
C ASP A 87 -10.52 -6.21 10.92
N TRP A 88 -10.65 -4.88 11.09
CA TRP A 88 -11.91 -4.25 11.48
C TRP A 88 -13.05 -4.61 10.50
N ALA A 89 -12.84 -4.45 9.20
CA ALA A 89 -13.86 -4.72 8.20
C ALA A 89 -14.33 -6.18 8.23
N GLN A 90 -13.41 -7.13 8.43
CA GLN A 90 -13.72 -8.55 8.50
C GLN A 90 -14.43 -8.96 9.78
N HIS A 91 -13.98 -8.44 10.93
CA HIS A 91 -14.64 -8.67 12.21
C HIS A 91 -16.07 -8.16 12.21
N LEU A 92 -16.32 -7.04 11.53
CA LEU A 92 -17.65 -6.52 11.38
C LEU A 92 -18.46 -7.35 10.39
N ALA A 93 -17.95 -7.57 9.17
CA ALA A 93 -18.68 -8.26 8.11
C ALA A 93 -19.02 -9.73 8.43
N VAL A 94 -18.17 -10.44 9.19
CA VAL A 94 -18.31 -11.88 9.46
C VAL A 94 -18.25 -12.13 10.97
N GLU A 95 -19.43 -12.37 11.56
CA GLU A 95 -19.56 -12.59 13.00
C GLU A 95 -18.83 -13.86 13.47
N ASP A 96 -18.96 -14.95 12.70
CA ASP A 96 -18.34 -16.24 13.00
C ASP A 96 -16.84 -16.24 12.66
N GLU A 97 -16.00 -16.33 13.69
CA GLU A 97 -14.54 -16.33 13.54
C GLU A 97 -14.04 -17.48 12.65
N GLY A 98 -14.74 -18.63 12.64
CA GLY A 98 -14.35 -19.79 11.84
C GLY A 98 -14.57 -19.59 10.33
N LYS A 99 -15.41 -18.63 9.95
CA LYS A 99 -15.71 -18.29 8.55
C LYS A 99 -14.87 -17.11 8.02
N ARG A 100 -14.10 -16.47 8.90
CA ARG A 100 -13.23 -15.34 8.55
C ARG A 100 -12.09 -15.82 7.66
N ARG A 101 -11.89 -15.13 6.53
CA ARG A 101 -10.80 -15.44 5.60
C ARG A 101 -9.48 -14.96 6.18
N PRO A 102 -8.40 -15.75 6.13
CA PRO A 102 -7.11 -15.31 6.64
C PRO A 102 -6.66 -14.04 5.92
N LEU A 103 -6.35 -13.00 6.69
CA LEU A 103 -5.82 -11.76 6.14
C LEU A 103 -4.47 -12.02 5.48
N PRO A 104 -4.18 -11.37 4.34
CA PRO A 104 -2.92 -11.56 3.65
C PRO A 104 -1.76 -10.93 4.43
N GLY A 105 -0.53 -11.21 4.02
CA GLY A 105 0.65 -10.61 4.62
C GLY A 105 1.25 -11.46 5.74
N LYS A 106 2.18 -10.86 6.50
CA LYS A 106 2.90 -11.51 7.61
C LYS A 106 3.04 -10.51 8.74
N ASN A 107 3.01 -10.98 9.99
CA ASN A 107 3.18 -10.14 11.18
C ASN A 107 2.29 -8.89 11.13
N ASP A 108 0.98 -9.06 10.92
CA ASP A 108 -0.01 -7.97 10.85
C ASP A 108 0.34 -6.87 9.85
N SER A 109 1.05 -7.21 8.77
CA SER A 109 1.53 -6.25 7.76
C SER A 109 1.01 -6.63 6.39
N VAL A 110 0.12 -5.80 5.86
CA VAL A 110 -0.54 -5.97 4.55
C VAL A 110 -0.02 -4.92 3.57
N THR A 111 0.67 -5.35 2.52
CA THR A 111 1.10 -4.43 1.46
C THR A 111 -0.09 -3.82 0.71
N LYS A 112 0.10 -2.67 0.05
CA LYS A 112 -0.96 -2.04 -0.77
C LYS A 112 -1.57 -2.99 -1.81
N ASN A 113 -0.74 -3.83 -2.42
CA ASN A 113 -1.19 -4.83 -3.40
C ASN A 113 -2.02 -5.95 -2.75
N GLN A 114 -1.61 -6.42 -1.58
CA GLN A 114 -2.36 -7.43 -0.83
C GLN A 114 -3.70 -6.88 -0.34
N PHE A 115 -3.71 -5.63 0.11
CA PHE A 115 -4.92 -4.92 0.53
C PHE A 115 -5.95 -4.89 -0.60
N LEU A 116 -5.54 -4.41 -1.78
CA LEU A 116 -6.39 -4.39 -2.98
C LEU A 116 -6.80 -5.80 -3.41
N GLY A 117 -5.85 -6.73 -3.45
CA GLY A 117 -6.10 -8.11 -3.86
C GLY A 117 -7.13 -8.82 -2.98
N PHE A 118 -7.15 -8.53 -1.67
CA PHE A 118 -8.10 -9.12 -0.73
C PHE A 118 -9.53 -8.59 -0.86
N LEU A 119 -9.68 -7.36 -1.36
CA LEU A 119 -10.96 -6.70 -1.57
C LEU A 119 -11.48 -6.88 -3.00
N ARG A 120 -10.62 -7.31 -3.93
CA ARG A 120 -10.89 -7.37 -5.37
C ARG A 120 -12.10 -8.23 -5.74
N ASP A 121 -12.39 -9.27 -4.97
CA ASP A 121 -13.55 -10.13 -5.22
C ASP A 121 -14.89 -9.49 -4.82
N GLY A 122 -14.84 -8.38 -4.08
CA GLY A 122 -16.00 -7.66 -3.56
C GLY A 122 -16.76 -8.40 -2.45
N VAL A 123 -16.39 -9.62 -2.08
CA VAL A 123 -17.16 -10.46 -1.14
C VAL A 123 -17.15 -9.84 0.25
N LEU A 124 -15.98 -9.44 0.75
CA LEU A 124 -15.88 -8.78 2.05
C LEU A 124 -16.67 -7.47 2.08
N LEU A 125 -16.62 -6.70 0.99
CA LEU A 125 -17.31 -5.42 0.86
C LEU A 125 -18.84 -5.62 0.87
N ALA A 126 -19.35 -6.57 0.09
CA ALA A 126 -20.77 -6.90 0.07
C ALA A 126 -21.28 -7.41 1.42
N ASN A 127 -20.51 -8.28 2.10
CA ASN A 127 -20.83 -8.75 3.45
C ASN A 127 -20.83 -7.58 4.47
N LEU A 128 -19.89 -6.65 4.35
CA LEU A 128 -19.83 -5.45 5.19
C LEU A 128 -21.08 -4.58 5.00
N ALA A 129 -21.52 -4.35 3.76
CA ALA A 129 -22.76 -3.62 3.46
C ALA A 129 -23.98 -4.32 4.07
N ASN A 130 -24.11 -5.63 3.89
CA ASN A 130 -25.20 -6.42 4.46
C ASN A 130 -25.19 -6.46 5.99
N ARG A 131 -24.01 -6.37 6.63
CA ARG A 131 -23.94 -6.31 8.09
C ARG A 131 -24.43 -4.98 8.65
N LEU A 132 -24.06 -3.89 7.99
CA LEU A 132 -24.42 -2.54 8.40
C LEU A 132 -25.89 -2.23 8.08
N GLN A 133 -26.35 -2.71 6.93
CA GLN A 133 -27.73 -2.57 6.50
C GLN A 133 -28.19 -3.90 5.89
N PRO A 134 -28.89 -4.75 6.68
CA PRO A 134 -29.40 -6.02 6.19
C PRO A 134 -30.25 -5.88 4.93
N GLY A 135 -30.02 -6.76 3.95
CA GLY A 135 -30.75 -6.78 2.68
C GLY A 135 -30.25 -5.79 1.63
N THR A 136 -29.09 -5.17 1.83
CA THR A 136 -28.52 -4.23 0.85
C THR A 136 -28.00 -4.91 -0.41
N VAL A 137 -27.38 -6.08 -0.26
CA VAL A 137 -26.86 -6.89 -1.35
C VAL A 137 -27.62 -8.21 -1.37
N GLU A 138 -28.50 -8.38 -2.35
CA GLU A 138 -29.37 -9.57 -2.44
C GLU A 138 -28.59 -10.85 -2.75
N THR A 139 -27.62 -10.76 -3.66
CA THR A 139 -26.80 -11.89 -4.09
C THR A 139 -25.32 -11.54 -3.95
N ILE A 140 -24.63 -12.24 -3.05
CA ILE A 140 -23.18 -12.17 -2.92
C ILE A 140 -22.57 -13.35 -3.67
N HIS A 141 -21.74 -13.06 -4.67
CA HIS A 141 -21.03 -14.09 -5.42
C HIS A 141 -19.74 -14.46 -4.68
N GLU A 142 -19.71 -15.63 -4.05
CA GLU A 142 -18.56 -16.12 -3.26
C GLU A 142 -17.69 -17.13 -4.02
N ASP A 143 -16.53 -17.44 -3.46
CA ASP A 143 -15.57 -18.46 -3.93
C ASP A 143 -15.26 -18.38 -5.45
N ASP A 144 -15.42 -19.49 -6.17
CA ASP A 144 -15.12 -19.57 -7.60
C ASP A 144 -15.99 -18.62 -8.44
N LYS A 145 -17.22 -18.33 -7.99
CA LYS A 145 -18.09 -17.38 -8.68
C LYS A 145 -17.52 -15.96 -8.60
N ALA A 146 -16.88 -15.61 -7.49
CA ALA A 146 -16.25 -14.31 -7.26
C ALA A 146 -14.98 -14.07 -8.10
N ARG A 147 -14.54 -15.05 -8.91
CA ARG A 147 -13.34 -14.93 -9.76
C ARG A 147 -13.61 -14.27 -11.11
N THR A 148 -14.86 -14.26 -11.56
CA THR A 148 -15.27 -13.62 -12.83
C THR A 148 -15.36 -12.11 -12.66
N LYS A 149 -14.93 -11.33 -13.65
CA LYS A 149 -14.92 -9.86 -13.54
C LYS A 149 -16.32 -9.29 -13.35
N GLU A 150 -17.32 -9.93 -13.94
CA GLU A 150 -18.73 -9.56 -13.89
C GLU A 150 -19.27 -9.68 -12.46
N ASN A 151 -18.99 -10.81 -11.78
CA ASN A 151 -19.42 -11.00 -10.40
C ASN A 151 -18.63 -10.14 -9.42
N GLN A 152 -17.33 -9.89 -9.69
CA GLN A 152 -16.54 -8.94 -8.92
C GLN A 152 -17.15 -7.54 -8.98
N ALA A 153 -17.43 -7.06 -10.20
CA ALA A 153 -18.07 -5.77 -10.42
C ALA A 153 -19.45 -5.70 -9.76
N SER A 154 -20.25 -6.77 -9.82
CA SER A 154 -21.56 -6.85 -9.16
C SER A 154 -21.46 -6.67 -7.64
N ASN A 155 -20.59 -7.45 -6.98
CA ASN A 155 -20.35 -7.35 -5.54
C ASN A 155 -19.86 -5.94 -5.15
N ILE A 156 -18.88 -5.40 -5.90
CA ILE A 156 -18.27 -4.08 -5.64
C ILE A 156 -19.30 -2.96 -5.85
N ASN A 157 -20.05 -2.99 -6.94
CA ASN A 157 -21.04 -1.95 -7.25
C ASN A 157 -22.14 -1.89 -6.20
N SER A 158 -22.56 -3.06 -5.68
CA SER A 158 -23.55 -3.13 -4.60
C SER A 158 -23.04 -2.44 -3.32
N PHE A 159 -21.76 -2.61 -2.98
CA PHE A 159 -21.13 -1.89 -1.89
C PHE A 159 -20.99 -0.38 -2.15
N ILE A 160 -20.60 0.02 -3.36
CA ILE A 160 -20.48 1.44 -3.75
C ILE A 160 -21.84 2.14 -3.58
N ASN A 161 -22.92 1.52 -4.08
CA ASN A 161 -24.28 2.05 -3.94
C ASN A 161 -24.71 2.14 -2.47
N PHE A 162 -24.40 1.12 -1.66
CA PHE A 162 -24.65 1.16 -0.22
C PHE A 162 -23.98 2.38 0.45
N VAL A 163 -22.70 2.60 0.18
CA VAL A 163 -21.95 3.71 0.78
C VAL A 163 -22.51 5.05 0.32
N LYS A 164 -22.87 5.17 -0.96
CA LYS A 164 -23.50 6.37 -1.50
C LYS A 164 -24.86 6.65 -0.84
N ASP A 165 -25.74 5.66 -0.80
CA ASP A 165 -27.15 5.86 -0.44
C ASP A 165 -27.42 5.84 1.07
N LYS A 166 -26.65 5.06 1.84
CA LYS A 166 -26.90 4.85 3.29
C LYS A 166 -25.90 5.56 4.18
N VAL A 167 -24.65 5.69 3.74
CA VAL A 167 -23.60 6.33 4.52
C VAL A 167 -23.49 7.81 4.15
N GLY A 168 -23.90 8.18 2.94
CA GLY A 168 -23.90 9.56 2.45
C GLY A 168 -22.48 10.11 2.34
N LEU A 169 -21.54 9.31 1.84
CA LEU A 169 -20.22 9.83 1.46
C LEU A 169 -20.33 10.59 0.13
N ALA A 170 -19.51 11.63 -0.04
CA ALA A 170 -19.43 12.35 -1.30
C ALA A 170 -18.76 11.48 -2.38
N ASP A 171 -19.09 11.72 -3.66
CA ASP A 171 -18.60 10.89 -4.77
C ASP A 171 -17.05 10.87 -4.87
N ASP A 172 -16.37 11.93 -4.45
CA ASP A 172 -14.90 12.01 -4.39
C ASP A 172 -14.29 11.20 -3.22
N GLN A 173 -15.10 10.80 -2.25
CA GLN A 173 -14.70 9.93 -1.14
C GLN A 173 -14.96 8.45 -1.43
N ILE A 174 -15.72 8.13 -2.47
CA ILE A 174 -16.12 6.77 -2.84
C ILE A 174 -15.25 6.31 -4.02
N PHE A 175 -14.59 5.16 -3.87
CA PHE A 175 -13.84 4.57 -4.97
C PHE A 175 -14.78 4.03 -6.07
N THR A 176 -14.28 3.99 -7.29
CA THR A 176 -14.96 3.42 -8.47
C THR A 176 -14.57 1.96 -8.70
N ILE A 177 -15.36 1.21 -9.45
CA ILE A 177 -15.03 -0.19 -9.82
C ILE A 177 -13.62 -0.27 -10.43
N GLU A 178 -13.26 0.69 -11.28
CA GLU A 178 -11.93 0.78 -11.92
C GLU A 178 -10.79 0.94 -10.90
N ASP A 179 -11.01 1.72 -9.83
CA ASP A 179 -9.98 1.93 -8.80
C ASP A 179 -9.54 0.61 -8.17
N LEU A 180 -10.48 -0.32 -7.98
CA LEU A 180 -10.21 -1.61 -7.35
C LEU A 180 -9.81 -2.70 -8.36
N LEU A 181 -10.43 -2.75 -9.54
CA LEU A 181 -10.23 -3.83 -10.50
C LEU A 181 -9.10 -3.57 -11.51
N GLU A 182 -8.83 -2.31 -11.86
CA GLU A 182 -8.01 -1.96 -13.03
C GLU A 182 -6.80 -1.09 -12.67
N LYS A 183 -6.98 -0.04 -11.86
CA LYS A 183 -5.93 0.94 -11.56
C LYS A 183 -4.80 0.40 -10.68
N GLY A 184 -5.00 -0.78 -10.07
CA GLY A 184 -4.02 -1.38 -9.17
C GLY A 184 -3.59 -0.40 -8.08
N LYS A 185 -2.28 -0.15 -7.93
CA LYS A 185 -1.76 0.75 -6.90
C LYS A 185 -2.29 2.19 -6.97
N ALA A 186 -2.72 2.66 -8.15
CA ALA A 186 -3.22 4.03 -8.29
C ALA A 186 -4.60 4.21 -7.64
N GLY A 187 -5.44 3.16 -7.58
CA GLY A 187 -6.74 3.21 -6.90
C GLY A 187 -6.67 2.96 -5.39
N TYR A 188 -5.50 2.56 -4.86
CA TYR A 188 -5.33 2.24 -3.44
C TYR A 188 -5.79 3.34 -2.50
N GLN A 189 -5.43 4.60 -2.78
CA GLN A 189 -5.78 5.72 -1.90
C GLN A 189 -7.29 5.92 -1.82
N SER A 190 -8.00 5.82 -2.96
CA SER A 190 -9.46 5.93 -3.00
C SER A 190 -10.11 4.81 -2.20
N VAL A 191 -9.72 3.55 -2.44
CA VAL A 191 -10.28 2.39 -1.73
C VAL A 191 -10.03 2.48 -0.22
N PHE A 192 -8.81 2.84 0.17
CA PHE A 192 -8.45 3.04 1.58
C PHE A 192 -9.30 4.15 2.22
N ASN A 193 -9.41 5.31 1.54
CA ASN A 193 -10.17 6.45 2.04
C ASN A 193 -11.64 6.08 2.25
N THR A 194 -12.30 5.43 1.28
CA THR A 194 -13.70 5.03 1.42
C THR A 194 -13.93 4.11 2.61
N LEU A 195 -13.07 3.10 2.81
CA LEU A 195 -13.20 2.18 3.94
C LEU A 195 -12.94 2.86 5.28
N LEU A 196 -11.95 3.74 5.37
CA LEU A 196 -11.68 4.49 6.59
C LEU A 196 -12.85 5.44 6.92
N GLN A 197 -13.35 6.20 5.93
CA GLN A 197 -14.51 7.07 6.10
C GLN A 197 -15.77 6.30 6.51
N LEU A 198 -15.99 5.11 5.92
CA LEU A 198 -17.05 4.21 6.35
C LEU A 198 -16.88 3.84 7.83
N GLY A 199 -15.69 3.39 8.24
CA GLY A 199 -15.42 2.99 9.62
C GLY A 199 -15.57 4.11 10.64
N LEU A 200 -15.26 5.35 10.27
CA LEU A 200 -15.49 6.54 11.10
C LEU A 200 -16.98 6.82 11.31
N LYS A 201 -17.80 6.58 10.28
CA LYS A 201 -19.26 6.81 10.34
C LYS A 201 -20.05 5.62 10.88
N THR A 202 -19.47 4.41 10.88
CA THR A 202 -20.15 3.17 11.25
C THR A 202 -20.82 3.25 12.63
N GLN A 203 -20.11 3.76 13.64
CA GLN A 203 -20.65 3.83 15.00
C GLN A 203 -21.83 4.80 15.11
N ALA A 204 -21.71 5.96 14.47
CA ALA A 204 -22.73 7.00 14.54
C ALA A 204 -24.00 6.65 13.74
N LEU A 205 -23.86 5.93 12.62
CA LEU A 205 -24.98 5.63 11.72
C LEU A 205 -25.67 4.30 11.99
N PHE A 206 -24.94 3.29 12.46
CA PHE A 206 -25.45 1.92 12.55
C PHE A 206 -25.33 1.32 13.96
N GLU A 207 -24.85 2.08 14.93
CA GLU A 207 -24.60 1.62 16.32
C GLU A 207 -23.70 0.37 16.38
N GLN A 208 -22.86 0.17 15.35
CA GLN A 208 -21.90 -0.93 15.27
C GLN A 208 -20.51 -0.48 15.70
N LYS A 209 -19.60 -1.44 15.94
CA LYS A 209 -18.20 -1.13 16.26
C LYS A 209 -17.54 -0.41 15.08
N GLY A 210 -17.32 0.89 15.24
CA GLY A 210 -16.55 1.72 14.30
C GLY A 210 -15.05 1.41 14.35
N ILE A 211 -14.29 2.10 13.51
CA ILE A 211 -12.85 1.95 13.48
C ILE A 211 -12.18 2.71 14.63
N ASP A 212 -11.25 2.05 15.32
CA ASP A 212 -10.46 2.68 16.37
C ASP A 212 -9.29 3.45 15.75
N VAL A 213 -9.52 4.74 15.54
CA VAL A 213 -8.53 5.64 14.93
C VAL A 213 -7.30 5.81 15.81
N ASP A 214 -7.47 5.86 17.13
CA ASP A 214 -6.35 6.05 18.06
C ASP A 214 -5.45 4.82 18.03
N GLN A 215 -6.03 3.63 17.93
CA GLN A 215 -5.29 2.39 17.67
C GLN A 215 -4.56 2.44 16.31
N LEU A 216 -5.20 2.93 15.23
CA LEU A 216 -4.52 3.07 13.93
C LEU A 216 -3.32 4.01 14.00
N VAL A 217 -3.47 5.17 14.65
CA VAL A 217 -2.40 6.15 14.84
C VAL A 217 -1.28 5.56 15.71
N GLN A 218 -1.63 4.87 16.80
CA GLN A 218 -0.67 4.21 17.68
C GLN A 218 0.15 3.16 16.90
N VAL A 219 -0.51 2.27 16.17
CA VAL A 219 0.13 1.24 15.36
C VAL A 219 1.04 1.85 14.30
N ALA A 220 0.61 2.93 13.64
CA ALA A 220 1.43 3.65 12.67
C ALA A 220 2.70 4.24 13.32
N SER A 221 2.58 4.81 14.53
CA SER A 221 3.68 5.44 15.25
C SER A 221 4.72 4.45 15.80
N GLN A 222 4.32 3.25 16.20
CA GLN A 222 5.25 2.24 16.73
C GLN A 222 6.30 1.80 15.69
N VAL A 223 5.95 1.88 14.41
CA VAL A 223 6.86 1.55 13.31
C VAL A 223 7.96 2.60 13.15
N THR A 224 7.73 3.88 13.47
CA THR A 224 8.79 4.90 13.37
C THR A 224 9.83 4.75 14.48
N GLN A 225 9.40 4.43 15.69
CA GLN A 225 10.28 4.21 16.84
C GLN A 225 11.23 3.03 16.61
N THR A 226 10.72 1.93 16.06
CA THR A 226 11.53 0.73 15.78
C THR A 226 12.57 0.97 14.69
N ASN A 227 12.25 1.74 13.65
CA ASN A 227 13.20 2.07 12.58
C ASN A 227 14.35 2.98 13.06
N LEU A 228 14.07 3.95 13.93
CA LEU A 228 15.09 4.85 14.48
C LEU A 228 16.05 4.10 15.42
N ILE A 229 15.52 3.25 16.30
CA ILE A 229 16.34 2.45 17.22
C ILE A 229 17.26 1.52 16.42
N GLN A 230 16.78 0.88 15.36
CA GLN A 230 17.61 0.02 14.51
C GLN A 230 18.67 0.82 13.75
N THR A 231 18.35 2.02 13.27
CA THR A 231 19.32 2.89 12.59
C THR A 231 20.44 3.34 13.55
N ILE A 232 20.08 3.73 14.77
CA ILE A 232 21.04 4.13 15.82
C ILE A 232 21.91 2.93 16.24
N LEU A 233 21.29 1.76 16.48
CA LEU A 233 22.02 0.54 16.84
C LEU A 233 22.96 0.08 15.73
N ASN A 234 22.56 0.20 14.46
CA ASN A 234 23.44 -0.11 13.33
C ASN A 234 24.61 0.87 13.23
N PHE A 235 24.42 2.15 13.58
CA PHE A 235 25.52 3.13 13.68
C PHE A 235 26.51 2.76 14.78
N PHE A 236 26.05 2.46 16.00
CA PHE A 236 26.93 2.07 17.11
C PHE A 236 27.61 0.71 16.90
N ARG A 237 26.94 -0.25 16.24
CA ARG A 237 27.52 -1.56 15.92
C ARG A 237 28.55 -1.47 14.80
N ARG A 238 28.37 -0.57 13.82
CA ARG A 238 29.34 -0.31 12.74
C ARG A 238 30.56 0.47 13.23
N ALA A 239 30.45 1.19 14.34
CA ALA A 239 31.53 1.95 14.96
C ALA A 239 32.46 1.12 15.89
N ARG A 240 32.34 -0.22 15.94
CA ARG A 240 33.39 -1.06 16.56
C ARG A 240 34.48 -1.37 15.53
N PRO A 241 35.64 -0.70 15.54
CA PRO A 241 36.76 -1.11 14.72
C PRO A 241 37.18 -2.53 15.12
N ALA A 242 37.45 -3.36 14.11
CA ALA A 242 38.11 -4.63 14.27
C ALA A 242 39.54 -4.39 14.79
N GLN A 243 39.68 -4.20 16.11
CA GLN A 243 40.97 -4.32 16.79
C GLN A 243 41.23 -5.79 17.08
N VAL A 244 41.58 -6.54 16.03
CA VAL A 244 42.16 -7.88 16.15
C VAL A 244 43.23 -7.98 15.08
N GLY A 245 44.49 -7.86 15.51
CA GLY A 245 45.66 -8.17 14.69
C GLY A 245 46.51 -6.98 14.26
N PHE A 246 47.34 -6.45 15.17
CA PHE A 246 48.64 -5.90 14.75
C PHE A 246 49.68 -6.07 15.87
N PHE A 247 50.59 -7.02 15.64
CA PHE A 247 51.99 -7.01 16.07
C PHE A 247 52.33 -7.13 17.56
N ALA A 248 52.54 -8.39 17.94
CA ALA A 248 53.59 -8.78 18.87
C ALA A 248 54.96 -8.48 18.25
N LEU A 249 55.66 -7.41 18.65
CA LEU A 249 57.11 -7.26 18.43
C LEU A 249 57.76 -6.10 19.22
N ILE A 250 57.67 -6.04 20.55
CA ILE A 250 58.70 -5.33 21.35
C ILE A 250 58.94 -6.11 22.63
N ALA A 251 59.66 -7.22 22.49
CA ALA A 251 60.42 -7.83 23.56
C ALA A 251 61.89 -7.40 23.39
N SER A 252 62.53 -7.03 24.50
CA SER A 252 64.00 -6.99 24.69
C SER A 252 64.78 -5.80 24.14
N ILE A 253 64.63 -4.60 24.72
CA ILE A 253 65.74 -3.62 24.85
C ILE A 253 65.55 -2.90 26.21
N PHE A 254 66.65 -2.69 26.94
CA PHE A 254 66.80 -2.17 28.32
C PHE A 254 66.90 -3.22 29.44
N PHE A 255 67.97 -4.03 29.34
CA PHE A 255 68.76 -4.49 30.49
C PHE A 255 70.16 -3.88 30.32
N ILE A 256 70.39 -2.73 30.97
CA ILE A 256 71.70 -2.17 31.38
C ILE A 256 71.48 -1.55 32.76
#